data_AF-A0A941UWY8-F1
#
_entry.id   AF-A0A941UWY8-F1
#
_cell.length_a   1.000
_cell.length_b   1.000
_cell.length_c   1.000
_cell.angle_alpha   90.00
_cell.angle_beta   90.00
_cell.angle_gamma   90.00
#
_symmetry.space_group_name_H-M   'P 1'
#
loop_
_entity.id
_entity.type
_entity.pdbx_description
1 polymer ?
#
loop_
_entity_poly.entity_id
_entity_poly.type
_entity_poly.pdbx_seq_one_letter_code
_entity_poly.pdbx_strand_id
1 'polypeptide(L)' 'MEFDVDVDARGLSCPLPILRAKKALAGMQSGQVLRVATTDKGSLRDFQAV' A
#
# COMPACT_ATOMS: atom_id res chain seq x y z
N MET A 1 -7.13 -15.51 1.07
CA MET A 1 -7.23 -14.15 0.51
C MET A 1 -6.25 -14.08 -0.63
N GLU A 2 -6.75 -14.04 -1.86
CA GLU A 2 -5.95 -13.90 -3.06
C GLU A 2 -5.67 -12.41 -3.26
N PHE A 3 -4.42 -12.05 -3.49
CA PHE A 3 -4.02 -10.68 -3.82
C PHE A 3 -3.21 -10.72 -5.11
N ASP A 4 -3.51 -9.82 -6.03
CA ASP A 4 -2.86 -9.74 -7.32
C ASP A 4 -1.48 -9.10 -7.23
N VAL A 5 -1.35 -8.11 -6.34
CA VAL A 5 -0.13 -7.33 -6.17
C VAL A 5 0.25 -7.25 -4.71
N ASP A 6 1.51 -7.49 -4.40
CA ASP A 6 2.08 -7.40 -3.06
C ASP A 6 3.13 -6.29 -2.99
N VAL A 7 2.98 -5.40 -2.03
CA VAL A 7 3.92 -4.31 -1.78
C VAL A 7 4.43 -4.42 -0.35
N ASP A 8 5.72 -4.77 -0.24
CA ASP A 8 6.43 -4.72 1.02
C ASP A 8 6.99 -3.31 1.27
N ALA A 9 6.41 -2.64 2.25
CA ALA A 9 6.83 -1.34 2.76
C ALA A 9 7.25 -1.43 4.24
N ARG A 10 7.57 -2.63 4.75
CA ARG A 10 8.09 -2.81 6.11
C ARG A 10 9.44 -2.10 6.25
N GLY A 11 9.64 -1.41 7.36
CA GLY A 11 10.85 -0.61 7.61
C GLY A 11 10.89 0.75 6.90
N LEU A 12 9.85 1.12 6.13
CA LEU A 12 9.69 2.46 5.58
C LEU A 12 8.84 3.32 6.53
N SER A 13 9.28 4.57 6.75
CA SER A 13 8.55 5.56 7.56
C SER A 13 7.58 6.37 6.69
N CYS A 14 6.48 6.85 7.28
CA CYS A 14 5.58 7.82 6.64
C CYS A 14 6.39 8.99 6.03
N PRO A 15 6.14 9.40 4.77
CA PRO A 15 5.01 9.03 3.89
C PRO A 15 5.35 7.96 2.83
N LEU A 16 6.45 7.22 2.97
CA LEU A 16 6.92 6.31 1.92
C LEU A 16 5.99 5.10 1.66
N PRO A 17 5.33 4.49 2.66
CA PRO A 17 4.42 3.36 2.42
C PRO A 17 3.23 3.72 1.52
N ILE A 18 2.59 4.87 1.74
CA ILE A 18 1.45 5.31 0.92
C ILE A 18 1.88 5.66 -0.51
N LEU A 19 3.07 6.23 -0.69
CA LEU A 19 3.62 6.53 -2.02
C LEU A 19 3.93 5.24 -2.81
N ARG A 20 4.50 4.22 -2.14
CA ARG A 20 4.75 2.90 -2.74
C ARG A 20 3.43 2.24 -3.14
N ALA A 21 2.43 2.26 -2.26
CA ALA A 21 1.11 1.73 -2.55
C ALA A 21 0.43 2.46 -3.71
N LYS A 22 0.43 3.80 -3.73
CA LYS A 22 -0.10 4.59 -4.85
C LYS A 22 0.60 4.28 -6.16
N LYS A 23 1.92 4.12 -6.15
CA LYS A 23 2.69 3.77 -7.35
C LYS A 23 2.31 2.40 -7.89
N ALA A 24 2.12 1.41 -7.01
CA ALA A 24 1.65 0.09 -7.41
C ALA A 24 0.22 0.16 -7.95
N LEU A 25 -0.68 0.86 -7.24
CA LEU A 25 -2.07 1.03 -7.62
C LEU A 25 -2.24 1.71 -9.00
N ALA A 26 -1.37 2.67 -9.34
CA ALA A 26 -1.39 3.34 -10.65
C ALA A 26 -1.14 2.39 -11.84
N GLY A 27 -0.50 1.24 -11.60
CA GLY A 27 -0.28 0.21 -12.62
C GLY A 27 -1.31 -0.92 -12.59
N MET A 28 -2.26 -0.89 -11.66
CA MET A 28 -3.26 -1.95 -11.49
C MET A 28 -4.53 -1.67 -12.29
N GLN A 29 -5.20 -2.75 -12.66
CA GLN A 29 -6.51 -2.71 -13.28
C GLN A 29 -7.61 -2.77 -12.22
N SER A 30 -8.78 -2.24 -12.55
CA SER A 30 -9.95 -2.32 -11.69
C SER A 30 -10.33 -3.78 -11.43
N GLY A 31 -10.64 -4.11 -10.17
CA GLY A 31 -10.94 -5.48 -9.74
C GLY A 31 -9.74 -6.25 -9.17
N GLN A 32 -8.51 -5.73 -9.32
CA GLN A 32 -7.33 -6.32 -8.70
C GLN A 32 -7.19 -5.92 -7.23
N VAL A 33 -6.69 -6.83 -6.41
CA VAL A 33 -6.48 -6.66 -4.96
C VAL A 33 -5.00 -6.38 -4.68
N LEU A 34 -4.72 -5.21 -4.08
CA LEU A 34 -3.38 -4.81 -3.63
C LEU A 34 -3.20 -5.13 -2.15
N ARG A 35 -2.21 -5.95 -1.81
CA ARG A 35 -1.75 -6.14 -0.44
C ARG A 35 -0.56 -5.23 -0.15
N VAL A 36 -0.64 -4.45 0.92
CA VAL A 36 0.49 -3.61 1.38
C VAL A 36 0.88 -4.04 2.80
N ALA A 37 2.12 -4.48 2.98
CA ALA A 37 2.68 -4.79 4.29
C ALA A 37 3.51 -3.61 4.79
N THR A 38 3.11 -2.98 5.90
CA THR A 38 3.83 -1.88 6.52
C THR A 38 3.93 -2.08 8.03
N THR A 39 5.05 -1.64 8.62
CA THR A 39 5.26 -1.60 10.07
C THR A 39 5.03 -0.22 10.66
N ASP A 40 4.78 0.77 9.81
CA ASP A 40 4.53 2.16 10.23
C ASP A 40 3.07 2.35 10.65
N LYS A 41 2.87 2.81 11.89
CA LYS A 41 1.53 3.09 12.43
C LYS A 41 0.89 4.32 11.80
N GLY A 42 1.69 5.26 11.27
CA GLY A 42 1.20 6.45 10.58
C GLY A 42 0.44 6.11 9.30
N SER A 43 0.93 5.11 8.58
CA SER A 43 0.35 4.62 7.32
C SER A 43 -1.13 4.27 7.42
N LEU A 44 -1.62 3.78 8.58
CA LEU A 44 -3.05 3.47 8.76
C LEU A 44 -3.95 4.69 8.52
N ARG A 45 -3.52 5.87 8.97
CA ARG A 45 -4.27 7.12 8.75
C ARG A 45 -4.24 7.51 7.27
N ASP A 46 -3.10 7.33 6.62
CA ASP A 46 -2.93 7.64 5.20
C ASP A 46 -3.78 6.72 4.31
N PHE A 47 -3.95 5.44 4.68
CA PHE A 47 -4.80 4.48 3.96
C PHE A 47 -6.30 4.65 4.24
N GLN A 48 -6.70 5.21 5.39
CA GLN A 48 -8.11 5.49 5.70
C GLN A 48 -8.62 6.81 5.11
N ALA A 49 -7.72 7.72 4.73
CA ALA A 49 -8.07 9.02 4.20
C ALA A 49 -8.45 9.03 2.70
N VAL A 50 -8.39 7.86 2.04
CA VAL A 50 -8.67 7.66 0.61
C VAL A 50 -9.86 6.76 0.36
#